data_AF-A0A238UNM8-F1
#
_entry.id   AF-A0A238UNM8-F1
#
_cell.length_a   1.000
_cell.length_b   1.000
_cell.length_c   1.000
_cell.angle_alpha   90.00
_cell.angle_beta   90.00
_cell.angle_gamma   90.00
#
_symmetry.space_group_name_H-M   'P 1'
#
loop_
_entity.id
_entity.type
_entity.pdbx_description
1 polymer ?
#
loop_
_entity_poly.entity_id
_entity_poly.type
_entity_poly.pdbx_seq_one_letter_code
_entity_poly.pdbx_strand_id
1 'polypeptide(L)'
;MTDRGGRGEATARRPGEIRRRLGSIRRERARAFGFALAVFVASVVPVPGSSGGGESALGGVLDALPAEIGLTDPFHVVGYAVLAGLLVPTTGRRRVDPFLAAAAAVAFGFGIELVQAPIPWRSFAWGDAAVNAVGAVIGAAIAVAWGRGPETAGDRDDER
;
A
#
# COMPACT_ATOMS: atom_id res chain seq x y z
N MET A 1 -7.82 -51.50 -28.24
CA MET A 1 -8.88 -50.84 -27.47
C MET A 1 -8.16 -49.97 -26.44
N THR A 2 -7.77 -48.76 -26.84
CA THR A 2 -6.92 -47.86 -26.05
C THR A 2 -7.79 -46.92 -25.24
N ASP A 3 -7.58 -46.95 -23.93
CA ASP A 3 -8.17 -46.07 -22.95
C ASP A 3 -7.83 -44.61 -23.28
N ARG A 4 -8.86 -43.79 -23.43
CA ARG A 4 -8.80 -42.37 -23.81
C ARG A 4 -9.61 -41.57 -22.78
N GLY A 5 -9.38 -41.81 -21.49
CA GLY A 5 -10.13 -41.21 -20.38
C GLY A 5 -9.49 -40.00 -19.68
N GLY A 6 -8.41 -39.41 -20.23
CA GLY A 6 -7.56 -38.47 -19.46
C GLY A 6 -7.61 -36.99 -19.83
N ARG A 7 -8.69 -36.45 -20.41
CA ARG A 7 -8.78 -35.01 -20.74
C ARG A 7 -10.18 -34.44 -20.50
N GLY A 8 -10.56 -34.29 -19.23
CA GLY A 8 -11.83 -33.69 -18.83
C GLY A 8 -11.76 -32.72 -17.66
N GLU A 9 -10.66 -32.66 -16.91
CA GLU A 9 -10.51 -31.74 -15.77
C GLU A 9 -9.95 -30.38 -16.20
N ALA A 10 -10.58 -29.76 -17.19
CA ALA A 10 -10.50 -28.32 -17.36
C ALA A 10 -11.30 -27.64 -16.23
N THR A 11 -10.72 -27.64 -15.03
CA THR A 11 -10.76 -26.55 -14.04
C THR A 11 -12.09 -25.79 -13.90
N ALA A 12 -13.19 -26.50 -13.61
CA ALA A 12 -14.31 -25.88 -12.91
C ALA A 12 -13.83 -25.55 -11.48
N ARG A 13 -13.27 -24.35 -11.26
CA ARG A 13 -12.92 -23.87 -9.91
C ARG A 13 -14.11 -24.10 -9.01
N ARG A 14 -13.92 -24.88 -7.94
CA ARG A 14 -15.01 -25.25 -7.02
C ARG A 14 -15.70 -23.96 -6.56
N PRO A 15 -17.04 -23.84 -6.59
CA PRO A 15 -17.74 -22.60 -6.20
C PRO A 15 -17.29 -21.99 -4.86
N GLY A 16 -16.83 -22.84 -3.92
CA GLY A 16 -16.24 -22.41 -2.65
C GLY A 16 -14.91 -21.65 -2.75
N GLU A 17 -14.08 -21.88 -3.78
CA GLU A 17 -12.84 -21.13 -4.02
C GLU A 17 -13.12 -19.70 -4.49
N ILE A 18 -14.10 -19.54 -5.38
CA ILE A 18 -14.52 -18.24 -5.88
C ILE A 18 -15.06 -17.39 -4.71
N ARG A 19 -15.94 -17.96 -3.87
CA ARG A 19 -16.48 -17.27 -2.69
C ARG A 19 -15.38 -16.86 -1.69
N ARG A 20 -14.40 -17.74 -1.44
CA ARG A 20 -13.27 -17.44 -0.55
C ARG A 20 -12.41 -16.31 -1.10
N ARG A 21 -12.11 -16.31 -2.40
CA ARG A 21 -11.33 -15.26 -3.08
C ARG A 21 -12.05 -13.91 -3.10
N LEU A 22 -13.36 -13.90 -3.36
CA LEU A 22 -14.16 -12.67 -3.27
C LEU A 22 -14.19 -12.13 -1.83
N GLY A 23 -14.28 -13.02 -0.84
CA GLY A 23 -14.22 -12.65 0.56
C GLY A 23 -12.88 -12.04 1.00
N SER A 24 -11.75 -12.54 0.48
CA SER A 24 -10.42 -11.96 0.77
C SER A 24 -10.27 -10.57 0.17
N ILE A 25 -10.62 -10.40 -1.11
CA ILE A 25 -10.57 -9.10 -1.80
C ILE A 25 -11.46 -8.08 -1.07
N ARG A 26 -12.65 -8.46 -0.62
CA ARG A 26 -13.53 -7.56 0.14
C ARG A 26 -12.89 -7.10 1.45
N ARG A 27 -12.23 -8.00 2.18
CA ARG A 27 -11.51 -7.66 3.42
C ARG A 27 -10.32 -6.75 3.18
N GLU A 28 -9.54 -7.02 2.13
CA GLU A 28 -8.39 -6.19 1.73
C GLU A 28 -8.84 -4.79 1.35
N ARG A 29 -9.91 -4.67 0.54
CA ARG A 29 -10.53 -3.38 0.22
C ARG A 29 -11.00 -2.66 1.47
N ALA A 30 -11.72 -3.33 2.38
CA ALA A 30 -12.19 -2.70 3.61
C ALA A 30 -11.03 -2.17 4.48
N ARG A 31 -9.90 -2.90 4.54
CA ARG A 31 -8.68 -2.44 5.21
C ARG A 31 -8.07 -1.22 4.55
N ALA A 32 -7.92 -1.24 3.21
CA ALA A 32 -7.40 -0.10 2.45
C ALA A 32 -8.28 1.15 2.64
N PHE A 33 -9.60 0.99 2.55
CA PHE A 33 -10.56 2.08 2.80
C PHE A 33 -10.50 2.61 4.23
N GLY A 34 -10.50 1.72 5.23
CA GLY A 34 -10.42 2.12 6.63
C GLY A 34 -9.13 2.87 6.94
N PHE A 35 -8.01 2.41 6.37
CA PHE A 35 -6.73 3.08 6.50
C PHE A 35 -6.70 4.44 5.78
N ALA A 36 -7.20 4.52 4.54
CA ALA A 36 -7.31 5.77 3.81
C ALA A 36 -8.17 6.79 4.57
N LEU A 37 -9.29 6.37 5.16
CA LEU A 37 -10.13 7.22 6.00
C LEU A 37 -9.37 7.71 7.25
N ALA A 38 -8.60 6.84 7.90
CA ALA A 38 -7.79 7.22 9.06
C ALA A 38 -6.73 8.27 8.68
N VAL A 39 -6.03 8.09 7.55
CA VAL A 39 -5.08 9.06 7.01
C VAL A 39 -5.78 10.39 6.73
N PHE A 40 -6.92 10.37 6.03
CA PHE A 40 -7.68 11.59 5.73
C PHE A 40 -8.08 12.36 7.00
N VAL A 41 -8.64 11.66 8.00
CA VAL A 41 -9.05 12.29 9.26
C VAL A 41 -7.84 12.87 9.99
N ALA A 42 -6.73 12.13 10.07
CA ALA A 42 -5.49 12.59 10.69
C ALA A 42 -4.88 13.81 9.96
N SER A 43 -5.05 13.90 8.64
CA SER A 43 -4.57 15.03 7.84
C SER A 43 -5.39 16.30 8.03
N VAL A 44 -6.70 16.19 8.29
CA VAL A 44 -7.61 17.35 8.36
C VAL A 44 -7.81 17.86 9.78
N VAL A 45 -7.87 16.96 10.76
CA VAL A 45 -8.19 17.31 12.15
C VAL A 45 -6.94 17.90 12.85
N PRO A 46 -7.06 19.07 13.51
CA PRO A 46 -5.98 19.61 14.33
C PRO A 46 -5.62 18.66 15.47
N VAL A 47 -4.33 18.45 15.72
CA VAL A 47 -3.86 17.71 16.90
C VAL A 47 -3.52 18.73 18.00
N PRO A 48 -4.23 18.73 19.14
CA PRO A 48 -3.90 19.63 20.25
C PRO A 48 -2.48 19.37 20.76
N GLY A 49 -1.65 20.42 20.85
CA GLY A 49 -0.28 20.31 21.38
C GLY A 49 0.82 20.09 20.35
N SER A 50 0.54 20.16 19.05
CA SER A 50 1.58 20.15 18.01
C SER A 50 2.27 21.52 17.87
N SER A 51 2.81 22.06 18.97
CA SER A 51 3.96 22.97 18.85
C SER A 51 5.13 22.09 18.44
N GLY A 52 5.68 22.32 17.24
CA GLY A 52 6.75 21.52 16.65
C GLY A 52 7.91 21.26 17.63
N GLY A 53 8.40 20.02 17.62
CA GLY A 53 9.54 19.60 18.44
C GLY A 53 9.22 18.39 19.31
N GLY A 54 9.02 17.23 18.69
CA GLY A 54 8.96 15.95 19.38
C GLY A 54 9.95 14.99 18.73
N GLU A 55 11.09 14.78 19.39
CA GLU A 55 12.14 13.84 18.98
C GLU A 55 11.58 12.42 18.94
N SER A 56 11.27 11.95 17.73
CA SER A 56 10.94 10.55 17.49
C SER A 56 12.24 9.76 17.34
N ALA A 57 12.30 8.49 17.73
CA ALA A 57 13.48 7.64 17.54
C ALA A 57 13.86 7.45 16.04
N LEU A 58 12.93 7.76 15.13
CA LEU A 58 13.15 7.90 13.69
C LEU A 58 13.60 9.30 13.26
N GLY A 59 13.39 10.32 14.10
CA GLY A 59 13.74 11.73 13.85
C GLY A 59 15.24 11.96 13.78
N GLY A 60 16.03 11.29 14.63
CA GLY A 60 17.50 11.39 14.58
C GLY A 60 18.15 10.76 13.33
N VAL A 61 17.43 9.88 12.62
CA VAL A 61 17.87 9.34 11.30
C VAL A 61 17.49 10.29 10.17
N LEU A 62 16.43 11.07 10.34
CA LEU A 62 15.92 12.02 9.35
C LEU A 62 16.61 13.40 9.46
N ASP A 63 17.11 13.77 10.65
CA ASP A 63 18.00 14.93 10.87
C ASP A 63 19.37 14.79 10.15
N ALA A 64 19.72 13.58 9.70
CA ALA A 64 20.90 13.33 8.87
C ALA A 64 20.62 13.55 7.36
N LEU A 65 19.35 13.76 6.97
CA LEU A 65 18.97 14.17 5.63
C LEU A 65 18.95 15.71 5.55
N PRO A 66 19.16 16.32 4.38
CA PRO A 66 19.17 17.77 4.23
C PRO A 66 17.95 18.41 4.89
N ALA A 67 18.14 19.54 5.60
CA ALA A 67 17.20 20.22 6.49
C ALA A 67 15.84 20.67 5.85
N GLU A 68 15.57 20.22 4.64
CA GLU A 68 14.37 20.48 3.84
C GLU A 68 13.27 19.42 4.07
N ILE A 69 13.54 18.38 4.87
CA ILE A 69 12.59 17.31 5.22
C ILE A 69 11.90 17.66 6.55
N GLY A 70 10.62 18.00 6.51
CA GLY A 70 9.83 18.41 7.67
C GLY A 70 9.46 17.25 8.61
N LEU A 71 9.02 17.58 9.84
CA LEU A 71 8.59 16.61 10.86
C LEU A 71 7.40 15.72 10.45
N THR A 72 6.61 16.14 9.45
CA THR A 72 5.49 15.36 8.91
C THR A 72 5.95 14.26 7.95
N ASP A 73 7.12 14.40 7.36
CA ASP A 73 7.63 13.57 6.28
C ASP A 73 7.67 12.07 6.60
N PRO A 74 8.05 11.60 7.80
CA PRO A 74 7.96 10.18 8.12
C PRO A 74 6.52 9.65 8.11
N PHE A 75 5.51 10.45 8.49
CA PHE A 75 4.11 10.04 8.41
C PHE A 75 3.61 9.95 6.97
N HIS A 76 4.07 10.85 6.09
CA HIS A 76 3.79 10.78 4.66
C HIS A 76 4.44 9.55 4.03
N VAL A 77 5.72 9.27 4.31
CA VAL A 77 6.37 8.06 3.78
C VAL A 77 5.67 6.79 4.28
N VAL A 78 5.50 6.63 5.60
CA VAL A 78 4.94 5.40 6.19
C VAL A 78 3.47 5.24 5.83
N GLY A 79 2.68 6.31 5.94
CA GLY A 79 1.26 6.29 5.63
C GLY A 79 1.01 5.86 4.18
N TYR A 80 1.74 6.44 3.23
CA TYR A 80 1.53 6.12 1.82
C TYR A 80 2.17 4.79 1.41
N ALA A 81 3.23 4.34 2.10
CA ALA A 81 3.72 2.99 1.97
C ALA A 81 2.68 1.94 2.40
N VAL A 82 2.05 2.14 3.56
CA VAL A 82 0.99 1.23 4.05
C VAL A 82 -0.21 1.28 3.10
N LEU A 83 -0.66 2.46 2.68
CA LEU A 83 -1.79 2.59 1.76
C LEU A 83 -1.53 1.88 0.43
N ALA A 84 -0.39 2.15 -0.22
CA ALA A 84 -0.02 1.50 -1.47
C ALA A 84 0.10 -0.02 -1.30
N GLY A 85 0.75 -0.48 -0.22
CA GLY A 85 0.89 -1.91 0.08
C GLY A 85 -0.46 -2.62 0.28
N LEU A 86 -1.44 -1.95 0.92
CA LEU A 86 -2.80 -2.47 1.08
C LEU A 86 -3.59 -2.49 -0.24
N LEU A 87 -3.26 -1.61 -1.19
CA LEU A 87 -3.92 -1.54 -2.49
C LEU A 87 -3.42 -2.61 -3.48
N VAL A 88 -2.15 -3.03 -3.40
CA VAL A 88 -1.57 -4.03 -4.33
C VAL A 88 -2.40 -5.34 -4.43
N PRO A 89 -2.84 -5.97 -3.33
CA PRO A 89 -3.67 -7.18 -3.41
C PRO A 89 -5.04 -6.97 -4.08
N THR A 90 -5.53 -5.73 -4.11
CA THR A 90 -6.88 -5.39 -4.59
C THR A 90 -6.96 -5.17 -6.10
N THR A 91 -5.82 -4.90 -6.77
CA THR A 91 -5.73 -4.56 -8.19
C THR A 91 -5.56 -5.77 -9.12
N GLY A 92 -5.15 -6.94 -8.61
CA GLY A 92 -5.07 -8.18 -9.39
C GLY A 92 -3.71 -8.89 -9.30
N ARG A 93 -3.27 -9.48 -10.43
CA ARG A 93 -1.96 -10.17 -10.58
C ARG A 93 -1.17 -9.72 -11.81
N ARG A 94 -1.57 -8.63 -12.46
CA ARG A 94 -0.88 -8.09 -13.64
C ARG A 94 0.38 -7.34 -13.19
N ARG A 95 1.39 -7.27 -14.07
CA ARG A 95 2.63 -6.53 -13.82
C ARG A 95 2.40 -5.03 -13.55
N VAL A 96 1.27 -4.49 -14.03
CA VAL A 96 0.89 -3.08 -13.88
C VAL A 96 0.21 -2.76 -12.54
N ASP A 97 -0.28 -3.76 -11.82
CA ASP A 97 -1.11 -3.57 -10.62
C ASP A 97 -0.40 -2.83 -9.48
N PRO A 98 0.92 -3.03 -9.24
CA PRO A 98 1.66 -2.25 -8.25
C PRO A 98 1.78 -0.76 -8.63
N PHE A 99 1.92 -0.47 -9.92
CA PHE A 99 1.97 0.91 -10.41
C PHE A 99 0.62 1.61 -10.23
N LEU A 100 -0.48 0.90 -10.50
CA LEU A 100 -1.84 1.42 -10.27
C LEU A 100 -2.10 1.66 -8.78
N ALA A 101 -1.63 0.75 -7.91
CA ALA A 101 -1.75 0.92 -6.46
C ALA A 101 -0.96 2.14 -5.97
N ALA A 102 0.29 2.30 -6.42
CA ALA A 102 1.10 3.46 -6.08
C ALA A 102 0.49 4.76 -6.62
N ALA A 103 0.06 4.78 -7.88
CA ALA A 103 -0.60 5.94 -8.49
C ALA A 103 -1.89 6.33 -7.75
N ALA A 104 -2.70 5.36 -7.34
CA ALA A 104 -3.91 5.60 -6.56
C ALA A 104 -3.59 6.19 -5.18
N ALA A 105 -2.55 5.71 -4.49
CA ALA A 105 -2.10 6.28 -3.23
C ALA A 105 -1.60 7.72 -3.41
N VAL A 106 -0.81 8.01 -4.45
CA VAL A 106 -0.34 9.37 -4.75
C VAL A 106 -1.50 10.31 -5.07
N ALA A 107 -2.43 9.88 -5.92
CA ALA A 107 -3.61 10.68 -6.27
C ALA A 107 -4.49 10.97 -5.05
N PHE A 108 -4.64 10.00 -4.15
CA PHE A 108 -5.35 10.20 -2.89
C PHE A 108 -4.68 11.28 -2.03
N GLY A 109 -3.34 11.26 -1.92
CA GLY A 109 -2.63 12.26 -1.14
C GLY A 109 -2.62 13.64 -1.74
N PHE A 110 -2.49 13.72 -3.06
CA PHE A 110 -2.69 14.98 -3.77
C PHE A 110 -4.12 15.53 -3.55
N GLY A 111 -5.13 14.65 -3.51
CA GLY A 111 -6.50 15.04 -3.15
C GLY A 111 -6.61 15.59 -1.72
N ILE A 112 -5.87 15.03 -0.77
CA ILE A 112 -5.81 15.56 0.61
C ILE A 112 -5.21 16.97 0.62
N GLU A 113 -4.09 17.20 -0.08
CA GLU A 113 -3.46 18.53 -0.20
C GLU A 113 -4.45 19.56 -0.75
N LEU A 114 -5.24 19.20 -1.78
CA LEU A 114 -6.27 20.08 -2.33
C LEU A 114 -7.39 20.38 -1.32
N VAL A 115 -7.79 19.41 -0.50
CA VAL A 115 -8.77 19.61 0.58
C VAL A 115 -8.20 20.47 1.71
N GLN A 116 -6.88 20.39 1.95
CA GLN A 116 -6.19 21.17 2.96
C GLN A 116 -5.92 22.62 2.53
N ALA A 117 -5.80 22.91 1.23
CA ALA A 117 -5.54 24.25 0.71
C ALA A 117 -6.44 25.38 1.27
N PRO A 118 -7.76 25.19 1.49
CA PRO A 118 -8.62 26.20 2.12
C PRO A 118 -8.63 26.19 3.65
N ILE A 119 -7.91 25.29 4.33
CA ILE A 119 -7.93 25.16 5.79
C ILE A 119 -6.90 26.12 6.40
N PRO A 120 -7.27 27.06 7.31
CA PRO A 120 -6.38 28.15 7.74
C PRO A 120 -5.04 27.72 8.37
N TRP A 121 -4.98 26.53 8.98
CA TRP A 121 -3.78 25.98 9.62
C TRP A 121 -3.06 24.92 8.76
N ARG A 122 -3.41 24.82 7.48
CA ARG A 122 -2.75 23.95 6.50
C ARG A 122 -2.44 24.74 5.23
N SER A 123 -1.43 24.30 4.50
CA SER A 123 -1.03 24.89 3.22
C SER A 123 -0.73 23.76 2.25
N PHE A 124 -1.10 23.96 0.99
CA PHE A 124 -0.74 23.04 -0.08
C PHE A 124 0.79 23.01 -0.25
N ALA A 125 1.39 21.81 -0.18
CA ALA A 125 2.83 21.63 -0.34
C ALA A 125 3.15 20.61 -1.45
N TRP A 126 3.85 21.06 -2.49
CA TRP A 126 4.35 20.15 -3.54
C TRP A 126 5.36 19.13 -3.00
N GLY A 127 6.09 19.49 -1.94
CA GLY A 127 7.01 18.58 -1.23
C GLY A 127 6.29 17.36 -0.67
N ASP A 128 5.17 17.57 0.01
CA ASP A 128 4.38 16.49 0.62
C ASP A 128 3.86 15.50 -0.43
N ALA A 129 3.44 16.00 -1.60
CA ALA A 129 3.05 15.16 -2.72
C ALA A 129 4.21 14.28 -3.24
N ALA A 130 5.43 14.80 -3.27
CA ALA A 130 6.62 14.04 -3.65
C ALA A 130 6.98 12.98 -2.59
N VAL A 131 6.91 13.33 -1.31
CA VAL A 131 7.17 12.39 -0.19
C VAL A 131 6.13 11.26 -0.18
N ASN A 132 4.85 11.56 -0.43
CA ASN A 132 3.80 10.56 -0.61
C ASN A 132 4.12 9.58 -1.74
N ALA A 133 4.67 10.07 -2.85
CA ALA A 133 5.07 9.23 -3.97
C ALA A 133 6.22 8.29 -3.63
N VAL A 134 7.22 8.75 -2.88
CA VAL A 134 8.31 7.90 -2.38
C VAL A 134 7.76 6.80 -1.48
N GLY A 135 6.91 7.14 -0.51
CA GLY A 135 6.23 6.18 0.36
C GLY A 135 5.45 5.13 -0.44
N ALA A 136 4.61 5.59 -1.38
CA ALA A 136 3.78 4.71 -2.20
C ALA A 136 4.61 3.70 -3.03
N VAL A 137 5.74 4.14 -3.60
CA VAL A 137 6.66 3.26 -4.35
C VAL A 137 7.27 2.19 -3.44
N ILE A 138 7.75 2.59 -2.25
CA ILE A 138 8.32 1.67 -1.26
C ILE A 138 7.28 0.62 -0.83
N GLY A 139 6.08 1.07 -0.47
CA GLY A 139 4.98 0.20 -0.05
C GLY A 139 4.56 -0.81 -1.11
N ALA A 140 4.42 -0.36 -2.36
CA ALA A 140 4.10 -1.23 -3.47
C ALA A 140 5.22 -2.26 -3.72
N ALA A 141 6.49 -1.85 -3.66
CA ALA A 141 7.64 -2.73 -3.83
C ALA A 141 7.72 -3.82 -2.75
N ILE A 142 7.50 -3.46 -1.48
CA ILE A 142 7.47 -4.41 -0.35
C ILE A 142 6.33 -5.42 -0.53
N ALA A 143 5.12 -4.96 -0.83
CA ALA A 143 3.96 -5.84 -1.04
C ALA A 143 4.20 -6.83 -2.18
N VAL A 144 4.86 -6.37 -3.25
CA VAL A 144 5.25 -7.21 -4.38
C VAL A 144 6.32 -8.24 -3.99
N ALA A 145 7.34 -7.84 -3.23
CA ALA A 145 8.40 -8.74 -2.79
C ALA A 145 7.84 -9.85 -1.86
N TRP A 146 6.96 -9.50 -0.93
CA TRP A 146 6.31 -10.47 -0.05
C TRP A 146 5.29 -11.36 -0.76
N GLY A 147 4.56 -10.81 -1.76
CA GLY A 147 3.67 -11.60 -2.61
C GLY A 147 4.39 -12.60 -3.53
N ARG A 148 5.71 -12.46 -3.69
CA ARG A 148 6.60 -13.35 -4.46
C ARG A 148 7.51 -14.20 -3.56
N GLY A 149 7.16 -14.38 -2.28
CA GLY A 149 7.95 -15.15 -1.32
C GLY A 149 8.43 -16.51 -1.87
N PRO A 150 9.59 -16.99 -1.40
CA PRO A 150 10.42 -17.98 -2.08
C PRO A 150 9.62 -19.24 -2.38
N GLU A 151 9.54 -19.58 -3.68
CA GLU A 151 9.19 -20.93 -4.10
C GLU A 151 10.20 -21.86 -3.44
N THR A 152 9.80 -22.49 -2.34
CA THR A 152 10.63 -23.45 -1.63
C THR A 152 11.08 -24.50 -2.64
N ALA A 153 12.39 -24.52 -2.89
CA ALA A 153 13.11 -25.54 -3.63
C ALA A 153 13.05 -26.91 -2.93
N GLY A 154 11.84 -27.37 -2.60
CA GLY A 154 11.57 -28.61 -1.85
C GLY A 154 10.93 -29.71 -2.70
N ASP A 155 10.76 -29.50 -4.01
CA ASP A 155 10.11 -30.46 -4.92
C ASP A 155 11.13 -31.23 -5.78
N ARG A 156 12.39 -31.33 -5.33
CA ARG A 156 13.46 -32.06 -6.06
C ARG A 156 14.06 -33.25 -5.31
N ASP A 157 13.60 -33.53 -4.09
CA ASP A 157 14.17 -34.61 -3.26
C ASP A 157 13.24 -35.85 -3.15
N ASP A 158 12.05 -35.84 -3.76
CA ASP A 158 11.11 -36.98 -3.75
C ASP A 158 11.26 -37.94 -4.96
N GLU A 159 12.28 -37.77 -5.81
CA GLU A 159 12.55 -38.65 -6.98
C GLU A 159 13.86 -39.46 -6.88
N ARG A 160 14.28 -39.90 -5.68
CA ARG A 160 15.37 -40.87 -5.57
C ARG A 160 15.01 -42.12 -4.78
#